data_AF-A0A4S8QAB5-F1
#
_entry.id   AF-A0A4S8QAB5-F1
#
_cell.length_a   1.000
_cell.length_b   1.000
_cell.length_c   1.000
_cell.angle_alpha   90.00
_cell.angle_beta   90.00
_cell.angle_gamma   90.00
#
_symmetry.space_group_name_H-M   'P 1'
#
loop_
_entity.id
_entity.type
_entity.pdbx_description
1 polymer ?
#
loop_
_entity_poly.entity_id
_entity_poly.type
_entity_poly.pdbx_seq_one_letter_code
_entity_poly.pdbx_strand_id
1 'polypeptide(L)'
;MVQPLSRRPRDPVGAQAAFAMAPGLALMGLGQGLHLPVLFRVILAEVPPERAGVASGAMATSQQIALASGFALLGALFLHLVPSVGIQEAFAWALAAQGISVLLNLALSPRVRRA
;
A
#
# COMPACT_ATOMS: atom_id res chain seq x y z
N MET A 1 -40.99 0.88 -12.45
CA MET A 1 -40.69 2.30 -12.14
C MET A 1 -39.21 2.41 -11.79
N VAL A 2 -38.36 2.76 -12.76
CA VAL A 2 -36.93 3.02 -12.53
C VAL A 2 -36.82 4.47 -12.07
N GLN A 3 -36.43 4.68 -10.81
CA GLN A 3 -36.24 6.02 -10.26
C GLN A 3 -35.06 6.69 -11.01
N PRO A 4 -35.26 7.84 -11.68
CA PRO A 4 -34.19 8.47 -12.45
C PRO A 4 -33.10 8.93 -11.49
N LEU A 5 -31.85 8.55 -11.79
CA LEU A 5 -30.65 8.97 -11.09
C LEU A 5 -30.57 10.50 -11.06
N SER A 6 -31.01 11.08 -9.95
CA SER A 6 -30.69 12.45 -9.56
C SER A 6 -29.17 12.61 -9.62
N ARG A 7 -28.69 13.32 -10.65
CA ARG A 7 -27.28 13.69 -10.78
C ARG A 7 -26.97 14.62 -9.60
N ARG A 8 -26.49 14.06 -8.50
CA ARG A 8 -25.98 14.84 -7.37
C ARG A 8 -24.98 15.86 -7.95
N PRO A 9 -25.16 17.16 -7.68
CA PRO A 9 -24.19 18.17 -8.11
C PRO A 9 -22.82 17.76 -7.57
N ARG A 10 -21.77 17.81 -8.43
CA ARG A 10 -20.38 17.62 -8.00
C ARG A 10 -20.12 18.64 -6.90
N ASP A 11 -19.92 18.15 -5.68
CA ASP A 11 -19.59 18.96 -4.53
C ASP A 11 -18.20 19.57 -4.76
N PRO A 12 -18.05 20.91 -4.70
CA PRO A 12 -16.77 21.57 -4.92
C PRO A 12 -15.72 21.16 -3.87
N VAL A 13 -16.16 20.67 -2.71
CA VAL A 13 -15.32 20.14 -1.64
C VAL A 13 -14.64 18.84 -2.06
N GLY A 14 -15.37 17.89 -2.64
CA GLY A 14 -14.79 16.65 -3.17
C GLY A 14 -13.77 16.90 -4.28
N ALA A 15 -14.01 17.88 -5.15
CA ALA A 15 -13.05 18.28 -6.18
C ALA A 15 -11.76 18.86 -5.58
N GLN A 16 -11.87 19.76 -4.60
CA GLN A 16 -10.71 20.34 -3.92
C GLN A 16 -9.91 19.29 -3.13
N ALA A 17 -10.60 18.38 -2.44
CA ALA A 17 -9.95 17.26 -1.75
C ALA A 17 -9.22 16.33 -2.71
N ALA A 18 -9.81 16.03 -3.88
CA ALA A 18 -9.17 15.23 -4.92
C ALA A 18 -7.90 15.91 -5.44
N PHE A 19 -7.93 17.22 -5.71
CA PHE A 19 -6.73 17.96 -6.14
C PHE A 19 -5.68 18.05 -5.03
N ALA A 20 -6.08 18.16 -3.76
CA ALA A 20 -5.16 18.14 -2.63
C ALA A 20 -4.45 16.79 -2.45
N MET A 21 -5.15 15.67 -2.72
CA MET A 21 -4.59 14.31 -2.66
C MET A 21 -3.86 13.89 -3.94
N ALA A 22 -4.18 14.50 -5.08
CA ALA A 22 -3.63 14.16 -6.39
C ALA A 22 -2.10 14.02 -6.42
N PRO A 23 -1.28 14.96 -5.90
CA PRO A 23 0.17 14.81 -5.93
C PRO A 23 0.66 13.61 -5.11
N GLY A 24 0.06 13.35 -3.94
CA GLY A 24 0.40 12.19 -3.11
C GLY A 24 0.05 10.87 -3.79
N LEU A 25 -1.14 10.78 -4.39
CA LEU A 25 -1.56 9.62 -5.17
C LEU A 25 -0.70 9.40 -6.41
N ALA A 26 -0.30 10.49 -7.10
CA ALA A 26 0.60 10.42 -8.24
C ALA A 26 1.97 9.88 -7.84
N LEU A 27 2.57 10.38 -6.75
CA LEU A 27 3.85 9.89 -6.23
C LEU A 27 3.76 8.41 -5.80
N MET A 28 2.69 8.03 -5.12
CA MET A 28 2.44 6.64 -4.74
C MET A 28 2.31 5.74 -5.97
N GLY A 29 1.53 6.15 -6.98
CA GLY A 29 1.35 5.43 -8.23
C GLY A 29 2.63 5.29 -9.03
N LEU A 30 3.41 6.36 -9.14
CA LEU A 30 4.73 6.35 -9.79
C LEU A 30 5.70 5.40 -9.07
N GLY A 31 5.77 5.49 -7.74
CA GLY A 31 6.60 4.60 -6.93
C GLY A 31 6.22 3.12 -7.13
N GLN A 32 4.92 2.81 -7.07
CA GLN A 32 4.42 1.46 -7.31
C GLN A 32 4.69 0.97 -8.74
N GLY A 33 4.50 1.83 -9.75
CA GLY A 33 4.73 1.51 -11.16
C GLY A 33 6.20 1.22 -11.48
N LEU A 34 7.14 1.83 -10.77
CA LEU A 34 8.57 1.52 -10.89
C LEU A 34 8.96 0.27 -10.08
N HIS A 35 8.32 0.05 -8.94
CA HIS A 35 8.66 -1.03 -8.01
C HIS A 35 8.30 -2.42 -8.55
N LEU A 36 7.08 -2.58 -9.08
CA LEU A 36 6.57 -3.86 -9.59
C LEU A 36 7.46 -4.48 -10.69
N PRO A 37 7.82 -3.76 -11.77
CA PRO A 37 8.68 -4.31 -12.82
C PRO A 37 10.07 -4.69 -12.32
N VAL A 38 10.65 -3.90 -11.41
CA VAL A 38 11.97 -4.20 -10.84
C VAL A 38 11.94 -5.50 -10.05
N LEU A 39 10.97 -5.67 -9.15
CA LEU A 39 10.85 -6.90 -8.37
C LEU A 39 10.60 -8.12 -9.26
N PHE A 40 9.70 -8.02 -10.23
CA PHE A 40 9.41 -9.11 -11.15
C PHE A 40 10.64 -9.52 -11.96
N ARG A 41 11.42 -8.56 -12.46
CA ARG A 41 12.66 -8.84 -13.19
C ARG A 41 13.70 -9.55 -12.32
N VAL A 42 13.85 -9.12 -11.07
CA VAL A 42 14.81 -9.75 -10.14
C VAL A 42 14.41 -11.19 -9.85
N ILE A 43 13.15 -11.43 -9.51
CA ILE A 43 12.68 -12.79 -9.16
C ILE A 43 12.70 -13.71 -10.38
N LEU A 44 12.25 -13.23 -11.55
CA LEU A 44 12.23 -14.05 -12.76
C LEU A 44 13.62 -14.30 -13.34
N ALA A 45 14.64 -13.51 -13.00
CA ALA A 45 16.02 -13.77 -13.42
C ALA A 45 16.58 -15.08 -12.83
N GLU A 46 16.02 -15.56 -11.73
CA GLU A 46 16.45 -16.78 -11.03
C GLU A 46 15.59 -18.01 -11.39
N VAL A 47 14.55 -17.84 -12.20
CA VAL A 47 13.56 -18.90 -12.51
C VAL A 47 13.63 -19.29 -13.99
N PRO A 48 13.61 -20.60 -14.32
CA PRO A 48 13.52 -21.05 -15.72
C PRO A 48 12.30 -20.47 -16.45
N PRO A 49 12.42 -20.09 -17.74
CA PRO A 49 11.34 -19.44 -18.50
C PRO A 49 10.02 -20.22 -18.48
N GLU A 50 10.10 -21.55 -18.47
CA GLU A 50 8.94 -22.46 -18.48
C GLU A 50 8.10 -22.36 -17.19
N ARG A 51 8.71 -21.88 -16.10
CA ARG A 51 8.09 -21.71 -14.78
C ARG A 51 7.78 -20.26 -14.43
N ALA A 52 8.03 -19.31 -15.34
CA ALA A 52 7.86 -17.88 -15.08
C ALA A 52 6.42 -17.55 -14.62
N GLY A 53 5.41 -18.19 -15.24
CA GLY A 53 4.01 -18.02 -14.84
C GLY A 53 3.72 -18.43 -13.40
N VAL A 54 4.28 -19.56 -12.94
CA VAL A 54 4.12 -20.05 -11.56
C VAL A 54 4.83 -19.12 -10.57
N ALA A 55 6.05 -18.68 -10.89
CA ALA A 55 6.80 -17.76 -10.04
C ALA A 55 6.10 -16.39 -9.92
N SER A 56 5.60 -15.83 -11.02
CA SER A 56 4.82 -14.60 -10.98
C SER A 56 3.54 -14.72 -10.15
N GLY A 57 2.83 -15.85 -10.28
CA GLY A 57 1.62 -16.11 -9.51
C GLY A 57 1.90 -16.22 -8.02
N ALA A 58 2.92 -17.01 -7.64
CA ALA A 58 3.35 -17.15 -6.25
C ALA A 58 3.83 -15.83 -5.63
N MET A 59 4.51 -14.99 -6.41
CA MET A 59 4.93 -13.65 -5.98
C MET A 59 3.71 -12.75 -5.72
N ALA A 60 2.77 -12.68 -6.66
CA ALA A 60 1.58 -11.84 -6.54
C ALA A 60 0.71 -12.25 -5.35
N THR A 61 0.50 -13.55 -5.13
CA THR A 61 -0.26 -14.04 -3.97
C THR A 61 0.46 -13.72 -2.66
N SER A 62 1.78 -13.90 -2.60
CA SER A 62 2.59 -13.54 -1.43
C SER A 62 2.49 -12.05 -1.12
N GLN A 63 2.52 -11.19 -2.15
CA GLN A 63 2.32 -9.75 -1.99
C GLN A 63 0.92 -9.42 -1.48
N GLN A 64 -0.12 -10.03 -2.06
CA GLN A 64 -1.50 -9.81 -1.63
C GLN A 64 -1.72 -10.24 -0.18
N ILE A 65 -1.15 -11.37 0.25
CA ILE A 65 -1.19 -11.83 1.64
C ILE A 65 -0.49 -10.81 2.54
N ALA A 66 0.74 -10.41 2.20
CA ALA A 66 1.51 -9.44 3.00
C ALA A 66 0.77 -8.09 3.13
N LEU A 67 0.19 -7.58 2.04
CA LEU A 67 -0.59 -6.35 2.04
C LEU A 67 -1.85 -6.49 2.90
N ALA A 68 -2.60 -7.57 2.74
CA ALA A 68 -3.81 -7.83 3.52
C ALA A 68 -3.49 -7.93 5.02
N SER A 69 -2.45 -8.68 5.40
CA SER A 69 -2.01 -8.79 6.78
C SER A 69 -1.54 -7.43 7.33
N GLY A 70 -0.80 -6.64 6.55
CA GLY A 70 -0.34 -5.30 6.95
C GLY A 70 -1.50 -4.36 7.23
N PHE A 71 -2.49 -4.28 6.33
CA PHE A 71 -3.68 -3.46 6.54
C PHE A 71 -4.51 -3.93 7.74
N ALA A 72 -4.66 -5.25 7.92
CA ALA A 72 -5.38 -5.80 9.06
C ALA A 72 -4.70 -5.46 10.40
N LEU A 73 -3.37 -5.61 10.48
CA LEU A 73 -2.61 -5.32 11.70
C LEU A 73 -2.65 -3.83 12.06
N LEU A 74 -2.44 -2.95 11.09
CA LEU A 74 -2.50 -1.50 11.32
C LEU A 74 -3.91 -1.02 11.68
N GLY A 75 -4.93 -1.57 11.01
CA GLY A 75 -6.33 -1.30 11.35
C GLY A 75 -6.69 -1.77 12.75
N ALA A 76 -6.26 -2.98 13.13
CA ALA A 76 -6.46 -3.51 14.48
C ALA A 76 -5.74 -2.67 15.54
N LEU A 77 -4.49 -2.24 15.29
CA LEU A 77 -3.76 -1.34 16.17
C LEU A 77 -4.50 -0.02 16.36
N PHE A 78 -4.97 0.60 15.28
CA PHE A 78 -5.75 1.84 15.33
C PHE A 78 -7.02 1.65 16.18
N LEU A 79 -7.84 0.64 15.86
CA LEU A 79 -9.08 0.37 16.59
C LEU A 79 -8.85 0.03 18.07
N HIS A 80 -7.73 -0.62 18.39
CA HIS A 80 -7.34 -0.92 19.76
C HIS A 80 -6.96 0.34 20.56
N LEU A 81 -6.33 1.33 19.91
CA LEU A 81 -5.87 2.57 20.56
C LEU A 81 -6.95 3.66 20.65
N VAL A 82 -7.95 3.67 19.75
CA VAL A 82 -9.01 4.69 19.75
C VAL A 82 -9.69 4.86 21.12
N PRO A 83 -10.07 3.80 21.87
CA PRO A 83 -10.73 3.94 23.17
C PRO A 83 -9.85 4.55 24.26
N SER A 84 -8.52 4.45 24.16
CA SER A 84 -7.59 4.87 25.21
C SER A 84 -7.00 6.25 24.98
N VAL A 85 -6.63 6.57 23.73
CA VAL A 85 -5.92 7.82 23.39
C VAL A 85 -6.71 8.73 22.43
N GLY A 86 -7.85 8.27 21.91
CA GLY A 86 -8.66 9.00 20.93
C GLY A 86 -8.14 8.86 19.50
N ILE A 87 -8.94 9.33 18.54
CA ILE A 87 -8.71 9.10 17.09
C ILE A 87 -7.42 9.74 16.58
N GLN A 88 -7.10 10.97 16.99
CA GLN A 88 -5.93 11.70 16.48
C GLN A 88 -4.62 11.02 16.88
N GLU A 89 -4.46 10.70 18.17
CA GLU A 89 -3.31 9.97 18.71
C GLU A 89 -3.21 8.55 18.14
N ALA A 90 -4.32 7.81 18.10
CA ALA A 90 -4.33 6.46 17.53
C ALA A 90 -3.89 6.45 16.05
N PHE A 91 -4.30 7.47 15.28
CA PHE A 91 -3.88 7.62 13.90
C PHE A 91 -2.39 7.96 13.78
N ALA A 92 -1.86 8.83 14.65
CA ALA A 92 -0.43 9.14 14.71
C ALA A 92 0.41 7.89 15.03
N TRP A 93 -0.03 7.05 15.97
CA TRP A 93 0.63 5.78 16.29
C TRP A 93 0.60 4.79 15.11
N ALA A 94 -0.52 4.69 14.40
CA ALA A 94 -0.62 3.86 13.20
C ALA A 94 0.34 4.33 12.09
N LEU A 95 0.43 5.65 11.87
CA LEU A 95 1.38 6.24 10.93
C LEU A 95 2.85 6.03 11.37
N ALA A 96 3.14 6.17 12.67
CA ALA A 96 4.47 5.93 13.21
C ALA A 96 4.88 4.47 13.02
N ALA A 97 3.99 3.51 13.30
CA ALA A 97 4.24 2.08 13.07
C ALA A 97 4.51 1.78 11.58
N GLN A 98 3.73 2.39 10.68
CA GLN A 98 3.96 2.28 9.24
C GLN A 98 5.31 2.89 8.82
N GLY A 99 5.66 4.05 9.37
CA GLY A 99 6.94 4.72 9.12
C GLY A 99 8.14 3.90 9.59
N ILE A 100 8.08 3.34 10.80
CA ILE A 100 9.10 2.43 11.32
C ILE A 100 9.28 1.22 10.40
N SER A 101 8.17 0.61 9.94
CA SER A 101 8.23 -0.53 9.03
C SER A 101 8.95 -0.20 7.72
N VAL A 102 8.71 1.00 7.15
CA VAL A 102 9.41 1.49 5.96
C VAL A 102 10.90 1.69 6.24
N LEU A 103 11.25 2.34 7.36
CA LEU A 103 12.63 2.57 7.75
C LEU A 103 13.40 1.26 7.97
N LEU A 104 12.76 0.27 8.60
CA LEU A 104 13.32 -1.07 8.77
C LEU A 104 13.58 -1.73 7.42
N ASN A 105 12.64 -1.66 6.48
CA ASN A 105 12.82 -2.21 5.13
C ASN A 105 14.02 -1.54 4.41
N LEU A 106 14.11 -0.21 4.46
CA LEU A 106 15.24 0.53 3.89
C LEU A 106 16.57 0.14 4.56
N ALA A 107 16.60 0.03 5.89
CA ALA A 107 17.81 -0.31 6.64
C ALA A 107 18.28 -1.75 6.41
N LEU A 108 17.38 -2.67 6.08
CA LEU A 108 17.72 -4.06 5.74
C LEU A 108 18.17 -4.21 4.28
N SER A 109 17.67 -3.38 3.37
CA SER A 109 18.02 -3.46 1.94
C SER A 109 19.53 -3.44 1.61
N PRO A 110 20.41 -2.62 2.24
CA PRO A 110 21.85 -2.69 2.00
C PRO A 110 22.53 -3.89 2.67
N ARG A 111 21.91 -4.50 3.69
CA ARG A 111 22.48 -5.66 4.40
C ARG A 111 22.29 -6.95 3.60
N VAL A 112 21.14 -7.09 2.93
CA VAL A 112 20.86 -8.24 2.06
C VAL A 112 21.73 -8.22 0.80
N ARG A 113 22.10 -7.04 0.28
CA ARG A 113 22.97 -6.92 -0.90
C ARG A 113 24.45 -7.26 -0.62
N ARG A 114 24.86 -7.37 0.65
CA ARG A 114 26.25 -7.61 1.05
C ARG A 114 26.56 -9.09 1.39
N ALA A 115 25.55 -9.94 1.46
CA ALA A 115 25.69 -11.39 1.62
C ALA A 115 25.57 -12.06 0.25
#